data_AF-A0A1X1TTG6-F1
#
_entry.id   AF-A0A1X1TTG6-F1
#
_cell.length_a   1.000
_cell.length_b   1.000
_cell.length_c   1.000
_cell.angle_alpha   90.00
_cell.angle_beta   90.00
_cell.angle_gamma   90.00
#
_symmetry.space_group_name_H-M   'P 1'
#
loop_
_entity.id
_entity.type
_entity.pdbx_description
1 polymer ?
#
loop_
_entity_poly.entity_id
_entity_poly.type
_entity_poly.pdbx_seq_one_letter_code
_entity_poly.pdbx_strand_id
1 'polypeptide(L)'
;MDDDQDADDAEFELPDGRKVRITGRALEFFDDHDGCPFCIGRAAAHRGEPEDSNPYPAVDMSVGSVDRYETDYGLWLAGYGIGSTEPGGLLWFEQPNRD
;
A
#
# COMPACT_ATOMS: atom_id res chain seq x y z
N MET A 1 -17.42 -8.48 37.29
CA MET A 1 -16.64 -7.28 36.93
C MET A 1 -16.36 -7.48 35.47
N ASP A 2 -17.28 -6.95 34.67
CA ASP A 2 -17.25 -7.01 33.22
C ASP A 2 -16.34 -5.87 32.78
N ASP A 3 -15.14 -6.22 32.31
CA ASP A 3 -14.30 -5.33 31.52
C ASP A 3 -14.18 -5.99 30.15
N ASP A 4 -15.27 -5.88 29.39
CA ASP A 4 -15.26 -6.02 27.93
C ASP A 4 -14.38 -4.90 27.39
N GLN A 5 -13.11 -5.19 27.22
CA GLN A 5 -12.17 -4.33 26.52
C GLN A 5 -12.49 -4.46 25.02
N ASP A 6 -13.56 -3.81 24.59
CA ASP A 6 -13.88 -3.56 23.18
C ASP A 6 -12.69 -2.80 22.57
N ALA A 7 -11.75 -3.55 21.98
CA ALA A 7 -10.78 -2.97 21.08
C ALA A 7 -11.60 -2.48 19.88
N ASP A 8 -11.77 -1.16 19.77
CA ASP A 8 -12.58 -0.47 18.76
C ASP A 8 -12.37 -1.02 17.34
N ASP A 9 -13.13 -2.04 16.98
CA ASP A 9 -13.18 -2.64 15.64
C ASP A 9 -14.03 -1.73 14.76
N ALA A 10 -13.45 -0.61 14.35
CA ALA A 10 -14.13 0.35 13.49
C ALA A 10 -14.33 -0.25 12.08
N GLU A 11 -15.58 -0.45 11.69
CA GLU A 11 -15.94 -0.71 10.29
C GLU A 11 -15.89 0.61 9.51
N PHE A 12 -15.03 0.68 8.51
CA PHE A 12 -14.92 1.82 7.62
C PHE A 12 -15.51 1.45 6.25
N GLU A 13 -16.27 2.36 5.65
CA GLU A 13 -16.82 2.18 4.30
C GLU A 13 -15.99 2.98 3.30
N LEU A 14 -15.44 2.27 2.33
CA LEU A 14 -14.68 2.84 1.23
C LEU A 14 -15.62 3.55 0.23
N PRO A 15 -15.16 4.60 -0.47
CA PRO A 15 -15.88 5.24 -1.59
C PRO A 15 -16.44 4.32 -2.68
N ASP A 16 -15.94 3.09 -2.81
CA ASP A 16 -16.49 2.08 -3.73
C ASP A 16 -17.55 1.16 -3.09
N GLY A 17 -17.96 1.47 -1.86
CA GLY A 17 -18.97 0.75 -1.08
C GLY A 17 -18.45 -0.48 -0.34
N ARG A 18 -17.16 -0.82 -0.45
CA ARG A 18 -16.58 -1.92 0.34
C ARG A 18 -16.49 -1.54 1.81
N LYS A 19 -16.86 -2.46 2.69
CA LYS A 19 -16.69 -2.33 4.14
C LYS A 19 -15.47 -3.11 4.60
N VAL A 20 -14.69 -2.49 5.48
CA VAL A 20 -13.39 -2.98 5.90
C VAL A 20 -13.27 -2.77 7.40
N ARG A 21 -12.91 -3.85 8.11
CA ARG A 21 -12.70 -3.81 9.56
C ARG A 21 -11.25 -3.44 9.84
N ILE A 22 -11.06 -2.32 10.51
CA ILE A 22 -9.75 -1.90 11.00
C ILE A 22 -9.62 -2.42 12.42
N THR A 23 -8.59 -3.23 12.66
CA THR A 23 -8.25 -3.65 14.02
C THR A 23 -7.35 -2.58 14.65
N GLY A 24 -7.35 -2.44 15.98
CA GLY A 24 -6.47 -1.50 16.68
C GLY A 24 -4.99 -1.66 16.30
N ARG A 25 -4.56 -2.90 16.02
CA ARG A 25 -3.21 -3.20 15.50
C ARG A 25 -2.95 -2.61 14.12
N ALA A 26 -3.93 -2.54 13.22
CA ALA A 26 -3.75 -1.93 11.91
C ALA A 26 -3.60 -0.39 12.01
N LEU A 27 -4.24 0.25 13.01
CA LEU A 27 -4.07 1.68 13.27
C LEU A 27 -2.68 2.01 13.81
N GLU A 28 -2.13 1.17 14.68
CA GLU A 28 -0.78 1.37 15.25
C GLU A 28 0.33 1.44 14.20
N PHE A 29 0.16 0.74 13.07
CA PHE A 29 1.15 0.71 11.98
C PHE A 29 0.72 1.54 10.78
N PHE A 30 -0.43 2.23 10.83
CA PHE A 30 -0.99 2.93 9.68
C PHE A 30 -0.03 3.99 9.12
N ASP A 31 0.68 4.70 9.99
CA ASP A 31 1.61 5.78 9.63
C ASP A 31 3.06 5.28 9.36
N ASP A 32 3.37 4.02 9.62
CA ASP A 32 4.75 3.48 9.52
C ASP A 32 5.04 2.86 8.12
N HIS A 33 4.75 3.61 7.06
CA HIS A 33 4.93 3.14 5.68
C HIS A 33 5.90 4.01 4.85
N ASP A 34 6.37 5.13 5.38
CA ASP A 34 7.26 6.08 4.70
C ASP A 34 8.64 5.48 4.36
N GLY A 35 9.05 4.42 5.06
CA GLY A 35 10.31 3.69 4.84
C GLY A 35 10.17 2.41 4.02
N CYS A 36 9.01 2.13 3.43
CA CYS A 36 8.72 0.86 2.76
C CYS A 36 8.64 1.06 1.23
N PRO A 37 9.71 0.77 0.45
CA PRO A 37 9.70 0.93 -1.01
C PRO A 37 8.53 0.24 -1.70
N PHE A 38 8.19 -0.97 -1.25
CA PHE A 38 7.03 -1.73 -1.73
C PHE A 38 5.71 -0.97 -1.49
N CYS A 39 5.52 -0.42 -0.29
CA CYS A 39 4.32 0.31 0.08
C CYS A 39 4.19 1.59 -0.74
N ILE A 40 5.30 2.31 -0.93
CA ILE A 40 5.38 3.52 -1.76
C ILE A 40 5.00 3.21 -3.21
N GLY A 41 5.53 2.13 -3.79
CA GLY A 41 5.20 1.72 -5.16
C GLY A 41 3.74 1.33 -5.33
N ARG A 42 3.20 0.56 -4.38
CA ARG A 42 1.78 0.19 -4.37
C ARG A 42 0.87 1.42 -4.26
N ALA A 43 1.25 2.39 -3.43
CA ALA A 43 0.52 3.65 -3.27
C ALA A 43 0.59 4.51 -4.55
N ALA A 44 1.74 4.59 -5.21
CA ALA A 44 1.91 5.29 -6.49
C ALA A 44 0.95 4.74 -7.57
N ALA A 45 0.85 3.41 -7.68
CA ALA A 45 -0.10 2.77 -8.59
C ALA A 45 -1.57 3.13 -8.27
N HIS A 46 -1.95 3.15 -6.99
CA HIS A 46 -3.30 3.56 -6.58
C HIS A 46 -3.60 5.03 -6.87
N ARG A 47 -2.60 5.90 -6.82
CA ARG A 47 -2.72 7.32 -7.23
C ARG A 47 -2.75 7.52 -8.75
N GLY A 48 -2.54 6.45 -9.52
CA GLY A 48 -2.46 6.51 -10.99
C GLY A 48 -1.18 7.18 -11.49
N GLU A 49 -0.14 7.25 -10.67
CA GLU A 49 1.18 7.71 -11.10
C GLU A 49 1.75 6.73 -12.13
N PRO A 50 2.52 7.20 -13.13
CA PRO A 50 3.19 6.32 -14.07
C PRO A 50 4.33 5.54 -13.40
N GLU A 51 4.65 4.35 -13.92
CA GLU A 51 5.71 3.46 -13.38
C GLU A 51 7.10 4.14 -13.32
N ASP A 52 7.36 5.13 -14.19
CA ASP A 52 8.60 5.93 -14.21
C ASP A 52 8.71 6.94 -13.05
N SER A 53 7.69 7.03 -12.19
CA SER A 53 7.71 7.80 -10.93
C SER A 53 8.51 7.13 -9.81
N ASN A 54 9.10 5.96 -10.07
CA ASN A 54 9.95 5.26 -9.13
C ASN A 54 11.12 6.16 -8.65
N PRO A 55 11.20 6.52 -7.36
CA PRO A 55 12.23 7.45 -6.87
C PRO A 55 13.61 6.79 -6.71
N TYR A 56 13.69 5.46 -6.82
CA TYR A 56 14.90 4.71 -6.59
C TYR A 56 15.73 4.56 -7.88
N PRO A 57 17.07 4.53 -7.79
CA PRO A 57 17.92 4.33 -8.95
C PRO A 57 17.60 3.01 -9.66
N ALA A 58 17.42 3.05 -10.97
CA ALA A 58 17.26 1.84 -11.77
C ALA A 58 18.50 0.94 -11.63
N VAL A 59 18.24 -0.36 -11.52
CA VAL A 59 19.28 -1.39 -11.37
C VAL A 59 19.36 -2.23 -12.62
N ASP A 60 20.58 -2.50 -13.07
CA ASP A 60 20.86 -3.39 -14.20
C ASP A 60 20.80 -4.85 -13.73
N MET A 61 19.59 -5.35 -13.51
CA MET A 61 19.32 -6.72 -13.08
C MET A 61 18.20 -7.34 -13.92
N SER A 62 18.36 -8.63 -14.23
CA SER A 62 17.37 -9.37 -15.01
C SER A 62 16.00 -9.38 -14.33
N VAL A 63 14.95 -9.24 -15.14
CA VAL A 63 13.57 -9.44 -14.69
C VAL A 63 13.44 -10.89 -14.22
N GLY A 64 13.04 -11.09 -12.96
CA GLY A 64 12.90 -12.41 -12.33
C GLY A 64 14.09 -12.86 -11.46
N SER A 65 15.18 -12.10 -11.37
CA SER A 65 16.21 -12.35 -10.36
C SER A 65 15.67 -12.09 -8.95
N VAL A 66 16.05 -12.93 -7.98
CA VAL A 66 15.72 -12.70 -6.56
C VAL A 66 16.39 -11.43 -6.06
N ASP A 67 17.63 -11.18 -6.49
CA ASP A 67 18.42 -10.00 -6.12
C ASP A 67 17.72 -8.69 -6.49
N ARG A 68 16.83 -8.72 -7.50
CA ARG A 68 16.00 -7.56 -7.85
C ARG A 68 15.07 -7.15 -6.71
N TYR A 69 14.48 -8.12 -5.99
CA TYR A 69 13.60 -7.89 -4.85
C TYR A 69 14.34 -7.52 -3.57
N GLU A 70 15.68 -7.52 -3.58
CA GLU A 70 16.49 -6.99 -2.48
C GLU A 70 16.78 -5.50 -2.63
N THR A 71 16.41 -4.90 -3.76
CA THR A 71 16.60 -3.46 -4.02
C THR A 71 15.31 -2.68 -3.82
N ASP A 72 15.43 -1.45 -3.33
CA ASP A 72 14.30 -0.55 -3.20
C ASP A 72 13.59 -0.31 -4.55
N TYR A 73 14.36 -0.23 -5.64
CA TYR A 73 13.82 -0.14 -7.00
C TYR A 73 12.93 -1.33 -7.35
N GLY A 74 13.39 -2.56 -7.12
CA GLY A 74 12.62 -3.75 -7.42
C GLY A 74 11.45 -3.97 -6.46
N LEU A 75 11.61 -3.63 -5.18
CA LEU A 75 10.53 -3.65 -4.19
C LEU A 75 9.43 -2.65 -4.56
N TRP A 76 9.78 -1.44 -4.98
CA TRP A 76 8.83 -0.44 -5.47
C TRP A 76 8.09 -0.95 -6.70
N LEU A 77 8.78 -1.50 -7.70
CA LEU A 77 8.14 -2.06 -8.90
C LEU A 77 7.18 -3.22 -8.56
N ALA A 78 7.57 -4.07 -7.61
CA ALA A 78 6.71 -5.15 -7.15
C ALA A 78 5.43 -4.62 -6.51
N GLY A 79 5.55 -3.61 -5.64
CA GLY A 79 4.41 -2.92 -5.04
C GLY A 79 3.51 -2.27 -6.08
N TYR A 80 4.11 -1.53 -7.03
CA TYR A 80 3.41 -0.85 -8.11
C TYR A 80 2.60 -1.83 -8.98
N GLY A 81 3.21 -2.96 -9.35
CA GLY A 81 2.52 -4.00 -10.12
C GLY A 81 1.31 -4.59 -9.39
N ILE A 82 1.41 -4.83 -8.09
CA ILE A 82 0.27 -5.28 -7.27
C ILE A 82 -0.80 -4.20 -7.18
N GLY A 83 -0.44 -2.97 -6.83
CA GLY A 83 -1.38 -1.85 -6.70
C GLY A 83 -2.12 -1.52 -7.99
N SER A 84 -1.50 -1.78 -9.14
CA SER A 84 -2.14 -1.62 -10.47
C SER A 84 -3.25 -2.64 -10.75
N THR A 85 -3.32 -3.73 -10.00
CA THR A 85 -4.33 -4.79 -10.18
C THR A 85 -5.36 -4.84 -9.06
N GLU A 86 -5.05 -4.23 -7.91
CA GLU A 86 -5.93 -4.23 -6.75
C GLU A 86 -6.94 -3.08 -6.80
N PRO A 87 -8.17 -3.28 -6.27
CA PRO A 87 -9.22 -2.26 -6.27
C PRO A 87 -8.97 -1.05 -5.34
N GLY A 88 -7.76 -0.88 -4.78
CA GLY A 88 -7.46 0.09 -3.72
C GLY A 88 -7.90 -0.37 -2.32
N GLY A 89 -7.47 0.32 -1.27
CA GLY A 89 -7.76 -0.05 0.13
C GLY A 89 -7.48 1.08 1.13
N LEU A 90 -7.84 0.86 2.40
CA LEU A 90 -7.86 1.87 3.49
C LEU A 90 -6.60 2.69 3.68
N LEU A 91 -5.43 2.08 3.48
CA LEU A 91 -4.14 2.75 3.64
C LEU A 91 -3.96 3.94 2.67
N TRP A 92 -4.80 4.07 1.64
CA TRP A 92 -4.54 4.98 0.51
C TRP A 92 -5.80 5.68 -0.01
N PHE A 93 -6.84 5.81 0.82
CA PHE A 93 -8.04 6.60 0.46
C PHE A 93 -7.82 8.12 0.43
N GLU A 94 -6.56 8.57 0.51
CA GLU A 94 -6.17 9.85 -0.05
C GLU A 94 -6.15 9.78 -1.59
N GLN A 95 -7.35 9.98 -2.13
CA GLN A 95 -7.69 10.44 -3.48
C GLN A 95 -7.75 9.38 -4.59
N PRO A 96 -8.98 9.05 -5.07
CA PRO A 96 -9.15 8.59 -6.44
C PRO A 96 -8.92 9.79 -7.35
N ASN A 97 -7.81 9.80 -8.08
CA ASN A 97 -7.72 10.52 -9.33
C ASN A 97 -8.64 9.79 -10.33
N ARG A 98 -9.93 10.07 -10.26
CA ARG A 98 -10.93 9.65 -11.25
C ARG A 98 -11.32 10.90 -12.03
N ASP A 99 -10.79 11.03 -13.23
CA ASP A 99 -11.55 11.60 -14.34
C ASP A 99 -12.49 10.53 -14.92
#